data_AF-A0A503WKK1-F1
#
_entry.id   AF-A0A503WKK1-F1
#
_cell.length_a   1.000
_cell.length_b   1.000
_cell.length_c   1.000
_cell.angle_alpha   90.00
_cell.angle_beta   90.00
_cell.angle_gamma   90.00
#
_symmetry.space_group_name_H-M   'P 1'
#
loop_
_entity.id
_entity.type
_entity.pdbx_description
1 polymer ?
#
loop_
_entity_poly.entity_id
_entity_poly.type
_entity_poly.pdbx_seq_one_letter_code
_entity_poly.pdbx_strand_id
1 'polypeptide(L)' 'MASGAEKTPANAVRVERLDGEWAVQIVENGKVTQRLFETEQFAKNFANGQRIRLSLPVLPQHAGTGK' A
#
# COMPACT_ATOMS: atom_id res chain seq x y z
N MET A 1 -18.11 29.09 7.56
CA MET A 1 -18.56 28.01 6.68
C MET A 1 -17.76 26.78 7.07
N ALA A 2 -18.38 25.87 7.83
CA ALA A 2 -17.74 24.61 8.19
C ALA A 2 -17.81 23.70 6.96
N SER A 3 -16.72 23.62 6.22
CA SER A 3 -16.51 22.55 5.26
C SER A 3 -15.27 21.86 5.76
N GLY A 4 -15.50 20.82 6.56
CA GLY A 4 -14.44 19.89 6.90
C GLY A 4 -13.73 19.53 5.61
N ALA A 5 -12.41 19.63 5.59
CA ALA A 5 -11.65 18.82 4.67
C ALA A 5 -12.03 17.38 5.03
N GLU A 6 -13.11 16.89 4.41
CA GLU A 6 -13.29 15.50 4.09
C GLU A 6 -12.02 15.17 3.32
N LYS A 7 -10.99 14.80 4.08
CA LYS A 7 -9.78 14.20 3.57
C LYS A 7 -10.30 12.95 2.88
N THR A 8 -10.69 13.07 1.61
CA THR A 8 -10.82 11.92 0.73
C THR A 8 -9.53 11.16 0.96
N PRO A 9 -9.57 9.96 1.55
CA PRO A 9 -8.36 9.36 2.04
C PRO A 9 -7.49 9.16 0.81
N ALA A 10 -6.33 9.80 0.83
CA ALA A 10 -5.43 9.82 -0.30
C ALA A 10 -5.16 8.38 -0.72
N ASN A 11 -5.13 8.15 -2.04
CA ASN A 11 -4.82 6.83 -2.56
C ASN A 11 -3.48 6.38 -1.94
N ALA A 12 -3.45 5.16 -1.41
CA ALA A 12 -2.28 4.66 -0.68
C ALA A 12 -2.15 3.16 -0.88
N VAL A 13 -0.90 2.69 -0.94
CA VAL A 13 -0.61 1.25 -0.98
C VAL A 13 0.45 0.93 0.04
N ARG A 14 0.11 0.05 0.98
CA ARG A 14 0.96 -0.38 2.09
C ARG A 14 1.13 -1.89 2.05
N VAL A 15 2.28 -2.35 2.51
CA VAL A 15 2.60 -3.77 2.64
C VAL A 15 2.98 -4.01 4.09
N GLU A 16 2.27 -4.91 4.75
CA GLU A 16 2.41 -5.22 6.17
C GLU A 16 2.53 -6.73 6.33
N ARG A 17 3.33 -7.18 7.31
CA ARG A 17 3.44 -8.60 7.63
C ARG A 17 2.40 -8.94 8.70
N LEU A 18 1.55 -9.92 8.43
CA LEU A 18 0.48 -10.39 9.34
C LEU A 18 0.56 -11.91 9.48
N ASP A 19 0.75 -12.42 10.70
CA ASP A 19 0.71 -13.86 11.02
C ASP A 19 1.51 -14.80 10.09
N GLY A 20 2.64 -14.33 9.57
CA GLY A 20 3.49 -15.10 8.65
C GLY A 20 3.19 -14.88 7.17
N GLU A 21 2.07 -14.20 6.86
CA GLU A 21 1.69 -13.73 5.54
C GLU A 21 2.02 -12.24 5.36
N TRP A 22 1.78 -11.75 4.15
CA TRP A 22 2.00 -10.38 3.72
C TRP A 22 0.71 -9.78 3.21
N ALA A 23 0.19 -8.81 3.94
CA ALA A 23 -0.99 -8.05 3.59
C ALA A 23 -0.63 -6.81 2.78
N VAL A 24 -1.20 -6.69 1.59
CA VAL A 24 -1.18 -5.46 0.80
C VAL A 24 -2.49 -4.73 1.03
N GLN A 25 -2.42 -3.59 1.70
CA GLN A 25 -3.54 -2.69 1.90
C GLN A 25 -3.54 -1.60 0.81
N ILE A 26 -4.67 -1.46 0.13
CA ILE A 26 -4.91 -0.49 -0.94
C ILE A 26 -6.03 0.43 -0.49
N VAL A 27 -5.75 1.71 -0.41
CA VAL A 27 -6.74 2.77 -0.22
C VAL A 27 -6.96 3.40 -1.59
N GLU A 28 -8.17 3.30 -2.11
CA GLU A 28 -8.58 3.90 -3.37
C GLU A 28 -9.90 4.63 -3.15
N ASN A 29 -9.91 5.96 -3.27
CA ASN A 29 -11.11 6.79 -3.21
C ASN A 29 -12.02 6.51 -1.98
N GLY A 30 -11.46 6.40 -0.78
CA GLY A 30 -12.26 6.05 0.41
C GLY A 30 -12.33 4.56 0.74
N LYS A 31 -12.06 3.69 -0.23
CA LYS A 31 -12.24 2.25 -0.09
C LYS A 31 -10.92 1.58 0.26
N VAL A 32 -10.92 0.85 1.36
CA VAL A 32 -9.79 0.01 1.78
C VAL A 32 -10.02 -1.41 1.25
N THR A 33 -9.05 -1.92 0.51
CA THR A 33 -9.01 -3.31 0.04
C THR A 33 -7.73 -3.95 0.56
N GLN A 34 -7.83 -5.17 1.08
CA GLN A 34 -6.67 -5.92 1.57
C GLN A 34 -6.51 -7.22 0.77
N ARG A 35 -5.27 -7.57 0.44
CA ARG A 35 -4.90 -8.85 -0.16
C ARG A 35 -3.75 -9.49 0.59
N LEU A 36 -3.95 -10.73 1.01
CA LEU A 36 -2.93 -11.53 1.67
C LEU A 36 -2.11 -12.32 0.64
N PHE A 37 -0.84 -12.48 0.92
CA PHE A 37 0.12 -13.24 0.12
C PHE A 37 1.04 -14.01 1.07
N GLU A 38 1.33 -15.26 0.75
CA GLU A 38 2.28 -16.05 1.55
C GLU A 38 3.73 -15.55 1.40
N THR A 39 4.05 -14.98 0.23
CA THR A 39 5.41 -14.56 -0.11
C THR A 39 5.55 -13.04 -0.17
N GLU A 40 6.57 -12.51 0.51
CA GLU A 40 6.88 -11.07 0.54
C GLU A 40 7.06 -10.49 -0.86
N GLN A 41 7.81 -11.20 -1.71
CA GLN A 41 8.14 -10.73 -3.05
C GLN A 41 6.89 -10.58 -3.94
N PHE A 42 5.92 -11.48 -3.79
CA PHE A 42 4.63 -11.37 -4.49
C PHE A 42 3.80 -10.20 -3.96
N ALA A 43 3.73 -10.01 -2.64
CA ALA A 43 3.06 -8.87 -2.03
C ALA A 43 3.66 -7.54 -2.50
N LYS A 44 4.98 -7.43 -2.53
CA LYS A 44 5.71 -6.25 -3.01
C LYS A 44 5.46 -5.97 -4.49
N ASN A 45 5.52 -7.00 -5.33
CA ASN A 45 5.26 -6.84 -6.76
C ASN A 45 3.81 -6.38 -7.03
N PHE A 46 2.84 -7.01 -6.35
CA PHE A 46 1.44 -6.60 -6.43
C PHE A 46 1.23 -5.16 -5.95
N ALA A 47 1.84 -4.78 -4.82
CA ALA A 47 1.79 -3.42 -4.30
C ALA A 47 2.37 -2.40 -5.29
N ASN A 48 3.48 -2.71 -5.95
CA ASN A 48 4.06 -1.83 -6.97
C ASN A 48 3.12 -1.67 -8.17
N GLY A 49 2.48 -2.74 -8.63
CA GLY A 49 1.46 -2.66 -9.69
C GLY A 49 0.30 -1.74 -9.30
N GLN A 50 -0.18 -1.82 -8.06
CA GLN A 50 -1.24 -0.93 -7.57
C GLN A 50 -0.77 0.52 -7.43
N ARG A 51 0.48 0.77 -7.00
CA ARG A 51 1.05 2.12 -6.95
C ARG A 51 1.11 2.77 -8.32
N ILE A 52 1.57 2.03 -9.33
CA ILE A 52 1.62 2.52 -10.72
C ILE A 52 0.19 2.84 -11.20
N ARG A 53 -0.77 1.94 -10.98
CA ARG A 53 -2.18 2.15 -11.33
C ARG A 53 -2.78 3.39 -10.65
N LEU A 54 -2.41 3.65 -9.40
CA LEU A 54 -2.89 4.78 -8.61
C LEU A 54 -2.05 6.06 -8.77
N SER A 55 -1.06 6.07 -9.68
CA SER A 55 -0.10 7.17 -9.85
C SER A 55 0.61 7.59 -8.55
N LEU A 56 0.88 6.61 -7.68
CA LEU A 56 1.59 6.80 -6.43
C LEU A 56 3.09 6.59 -6.63
N PRO A 57 3.94 7.30 -5.87
CA PRO A 57 5.36 7.05 -5.89
C PRO A 57 5.64 5.59 -5.54
N VAL A 58 6.38 4.91 -6.42
CA VAL A 58 6.88 3.58 -6.14
C VAL A 58 7.85 3.70 -4.98
N LEU A 59 7.51 3.10 -3.85
CA LEU A 59 8.44 3.05 -2.73
C LEU A 59 9.61 2.15 -3.11
N PRO A 60 10.85 2.59 -2.89
CA PRO A 60 12.00 1.74 -3.14
C PRO A 60 11.88 0.48 -2.28
N GLN A 61 11.90 -0.67 -2.95
CA GLN A 61 11.94 -1.99 -2.33
C GLN A 61 13.30 -2.17 -1.63
N HIS A 62 13.40 -1.73 -0.38
CA HIS A 62 14.59 -1.81 0.49
C HIS A 62 15.85 -1.12 -0.06
N ALA A 63 16.11 0.11 0.39
CA ALA A 63 17.49 0.46 0.74
C ALA A 63 17.74 -0.12 2.13
N GLY A 64 18.47 -1.23 2.22
CA GLY A 64 18.93 -1.75 3.51
C GLY A 64 19.69 -0.66 4.25
N THR A 65 19.16 -0.21 5.38
CA THR A 65 19.97 0.51 6.37
C THR A 65 20.36 -0.52 7.40
N GLY A 66 21.60 -1.01 7.31
CA GLY A 66 22.06 -2.09 8.18
C GLY A 66 23.52 -2.47 8.00
N LYS A 67 24.44 -1.49 7.93
CA LYS A 67 25.59 -1.33 8.86
C LYS A 67 26.41 -0.10 8.50
#